data_AF-A0A264VYZ7-F1
#
_entry.id   AF-A0A264VYZ7-F1
#
_cell.length_a   1.000
_cell.length_b   1.000
_cell.length_c   1.000
_cell.angle_alpha   90.00
_cell.angle_beta   90.00
_cell.angle_gamma   90.00
#
_symmetry.space_group_name_H-M   'P 1'
#
loop_
_entity.id
_entity.type
_entity.pdbx_description
1 polymer ?
#
loop_
_entity_poly.entity_id
_entity_poly.type
_entity_poly.pdbx_seq_one_letter_code
_entity_poly.pdbx_strand_id
1 'polypeptide(L)'
;MSHAIEFIETSFFTKQIQSIATQEELRILQNELIAWPDKGDIIQGTGGLRKIRMATGNKGKSASVRVIYFLATAEIIYFIMAYPKNVKDTLNDLEKAELKKLTKLLKMRYKMSIFNELKASLEEAVEIKQGHQKAANVTRYEITDVKAIREQLNVSQSELAHALGTSLDTIKSWELKRRNPTGLAAKILIAIKRNPALFAELAAI
;
A
#
# COMPACT_ATOMS: atom_id res chain seq x y z
N MET A 1 0.78 -11.01 7.25
CA MET A 1 -0.23 -10.73 6.22
C MET A 1 -0.19 -11.89 5.23
N SER A 2 -1.31 -12.57 5.02
CA SER A 2 -1.45 -13.57 3.96
C SER A 2 -1.63 -12.85 2.62
N HIS A 3 -0.78 -13.15 1.65
CA HIS A 3 -0.92 -12.71 0.26
C HIS A 3 -1.67 -13.80 -0.51
N ALA A 4 -2.64 -13.44 -1.34
CA ALA A 4 -3.45 -14.39 -2.11
C ALA A 4 -3.43 -14.02 -3.60
N ILE A 5 -3.31 -15.02 -4.46
CA ILE A 5 -3.44 -14.85 -5.91
C ILE A 5 -4.85 -15.28 -6.31
N GLU A 6 -5.56 -14.41 -7.02
CA GLU A 6 -6.90 -14.62 -7.52
C GLU A 6 -6.89 -14.94 -9.03
N PHE A 7 -7.59 -16.01 -9.40
CA PHE A 7 -7.82 -16.39 -10.79
C PHE A 7 -9.26 -16.06 -11.18
N ILE A 8 -9.43 -15.15 -12.13
CA ILE A 8 -10.75 -14.72 -12.63
C ILE A 8 -10.95 -15.28 -14.03
N GLU A 9 -11.94 -16.14 -14.20
CA GLU A 9 -12.27 -16.74 -15.49
C GLU A 9 -13.32 -15.95 -16.25
N THR A 10 -13.07 -15.69 -17.54
CA THR A 10 -14.16 -15.26 -18.43
C THR A 10 -15.07 -16.44 -18.76
N SER A 11 -16.36 -16.18 -18.98
CA SER A 11 -17.31 -17.23 -19.35
C SER A 11 -16.92 -17.99 -20.62
N PHE A 12 -16.23 -17.33 -21.55
CA PHE A 12 -15.70 -17.94 -22.76
C PHE A 12 -14.54 -18.90 -22.46
N PHE A 13 -13.59 -18.51 -21.61
CA PHE A 13 -12.53 -19.39 -21.12
C PHE A 13 -13.10 -20.62 -20.43
N THR A 14 -14.02 -20.45 -19.47
CA THR A 14 -14.60 -21.55 -18.70
C THR A 14 -15.28 -22.59 -19.61
N LYS A 15 -16.05 -22.12 -20.61
CA LYS A 15 -16.68 -23.02 -21.59
C LYS A 15 -15.64 -23.81 -22.41
N GLN A 16 -14.57 -23.14 -22.85
CA GLN A 16 -13.53 -23.79 -23.65
C GLN A 16 -12.71 -24.78 -22.83
N ILE A 17 -12.22 -24.37 -21.65
CA ILE A 17 -11.32 -25.18 -20.84
C ILE A 17 -12.00 -26.47 -20.37
N GLN A 18 -13.28 -26.40 -19.98
CA GLN A 18 -14.08 -27.56 -19.58
C GLN A 18 -14.26 -28.59 -20.69
N SER A 19 -14.17 -28.18 -21.96
CA SER A 19 -14.29 -29.09 -23.10
C SER A 19 -12.98 -29.79 -23.47
N ILE A 20 -11.82 -29.28 -23.02
CA ILE A 20 -10.49 -29.74 -23.47
C ILE A 20 -9.54 -30.14 -22.35
N ALA A 21 -9.90 -29.91 -21.08
CA ALA A 21 -9.09 -30.22 -19.92
C ALA A 21 -9.96 -30.53 -18.69
N THR A 22 -9.40 -31.30 -17.78
CA THR A 22 -9.96 -31.60 -16.46
C THR A 22 -9.63 -30.47 -15.46
N GLN A 23 -10.38 -30.42 -14.35
CA GLN A 23 -10.09 -29.46 -13.28
C GLN A 23 -8.70 -29.67 -12.66
N GLU A 24 -8.21 -30.91 -12.58
CA GLU A 24 -6.89 -31.19 -12.03
C GLU A 24 -5.77 -30.67 -12.94
N GLU A 25 -5.92 -30.78 -14.26
CA GLU A 25 -4.98 -30.18 -15.22
C GLU A 25 -4.99 -28.65 -15.15
N LEU A 26 -6.16 -28.03 -14.99
CA LEU A 26 -6.26 -26.59 -14.76
C LEU A 26 -5.59 -26.17 -13.45
N ARG A 27 -5.73 -26.99 -12.39
CA ARG A 27 -5.09 -26.74 -11.08
C ARG A 27 -3.56 -26.81 -11.18
N ILE A 28 -3.02 -27.69 -12.02
CA ILE A 28 -1.57 -27.74 -12.30
C ILE A 28 -1.11 -26.40 -12.94
N LEU A 29 -1.85 -25.89 -13.92
CA LEU A 29 -1.57 -24.58 -14.52
C LEU A 29 -1.66 -23.43 -13.50
N GLN A 30 -2.69 -23.43 -12.64
CA GLN A 30 -2.84 -22.44 -11.59
C GLN A 30 -1.67 -22.47 -10.61
N ASN A 31 -1.24 -23.65 -10.16
CA ASN A 31 -0.07 -23.80 -9.28
C ASN A 31 1.22 -23.30 -9.95
N GLU A 32 1.39 -23.56 -11.24
CA GLU A 32 2.51 -23.06 -12.03
C GLU A 32 2.52 -21.53 -12.10
N LEU A 33 1.35 -20.91 -12.31
CA LEU A 33 1.19 -19.46 -12.35
C LEU A 33 1.24 -18.80 -10.97
N ILE A 34 0.92 -19.52 -9.88
CA ILE A 34 1.17 -19.04 -8.51
C ILE A 34 2.67 -18.88 -8.28
N ALA A 35 3.46 -19.86 -8.71
CA ALA A 35 4.92 -19.82 -8.56
C ALA A 35 5.59 -18.83 -9.54
N TRP A 36 5.05 -18.68 -10.75
CA TRP A 36 5.60 -17.84 -11.81
C TRP A 36 4.49 -17.07 -12.55
N PRO A 37 3.93 -15.98 -11.96
CA PRO A 37 2.78 -15.27 -12.54
C PRO A 37 3.04 -14.66 -13.92
N ASP A 38 4.31 -14.42 -14.26
CA ASP A 38 4.78 -13.88 -15.53
C ASP A 38 5.15 -14.94 -16.57
N LYS A 39 4.90 -16.23 -16.31
CA LYS A 39 5.27 -17.33 -17.21
C LYS A 39 4.51 -17.31 -18.54
N GLY A 40 5.19 -17.69 -19.61
CA GLY A 40 4.62 -17.76 -20.95
C GLY A 40 4.90 -16.51 -21.78
N ASP A 41 4.66 -16.65 -23.08
CA ASP A 41 5.11 -15.68 -24.07
C ASP A 41 4.18 -14.46 -24.08
N ILE A 42 4.74 -13.25 -24.01
CA ILE A 42 3.97 -12.02 -24.21
C ILE A 42 3.49 -11.95 -25.66
N ILE A 43 2.19 -11.79 -25.86
CA ILE A 43 1.60 -11.50 -27.16
C ILE A 43 1.86 -10.02 -27.46
N GLN A 44 2.87 -9.75 -28.29
CA GLN A 44 3.30 -8.38 -28.62
C GLN A 44 2.14 -7.55 -29.20
N GLY A 45 2.12 -6.26 -28.86
CA GLY A 45 1.08 -5.32 -29.29
C GLY A 45 -0.22 -5.32 -28.47
N THR A 46 -0.47 -6.32 -27.61
CA THR A 46 -1.75 -6.46 -26.87
C THR A 46 -1.81 -5.76 -25.51
N GLY A 47 -0.71 -5.12 -25.07
CA GLY A 47 -0.65 -4.46 -23.76
C GLY A 47 -0.40 -5.39 -22.56
N GLY A 48 -0.03 -6.65 -22.81
CA GLY A 48 0.47 -7.58 -21.79
C GLY A 48 -0.29 -8.90 -21.67
N LEU A 49 -1.09 -9.30 -22.68
CA LEU A 49 -1.61 -10.67 -22.72
C LEU A 49 -0.45 -11.65 -22.85
N ARG A 50 -0.55 -12.77 -22.15
CA ARG A 50 0.43 -13.85 -22.14
C ARG A 50 -0.19 -15.12 -22.66
N LYS A 51 0.62 -15.92 -23.33
CA LYS A 51 0.25 -17.22 -23.87
C LYS A 51 1.11 -18.29 -23.23
N ILE A 52 0.49 -19.18 -22.46
CA ILE A 52 1.15 -20.30 -21.78
C ILE A 52 0.68 -21.63 -22.36
N ARG A 53 1.58 -22.62 -22.35
CA ARG A 53 1.29 -23.98 -22.79
C ARG A 53 0.93 -24.81 -21.57
N MET A 54 -0.26 -25.40 -21.58
CA MET A 54 -0.72 -26.33 -20.57
C MET A 54 -0.66 -27.75 -21.16
N ALA A 55 -0.03 -28.66 -20.43
CA ALA A 55 -0.03 -30.08 -20.79
C ALA A 55 -1.38 -30.70 -20.41
N THR A 56 -1.96 -31.49 -21.31
CA THR A 56 -3.19 -32.26 -21.07
C THR A 56 -3.04 -33.70 -21.54
N GLY A 57 -3.88 -34.60 -21.05
CA GLY A 57 -4.00 -35.99 -21.48
C GLY A 57 -3.54 -37.03 -20.47
N ASN A 58 -4.11 -38.24 -20.59
CA ASN A 58 -3.74 -39.40 -19.79
C ASN A 58 -2.48 -40.10 -20.33
N LYS A 59 -1.76 -40.77 -19.43
CA LYS A 59 -0.52 -41.55 -19.66
C LYS A 59 -0.51 -42.23 -21.05
N GLY A 60 0.25 -41.65 -21.99
CA GLY A 60 0.52 -42.23 -23.31
C GLY A 60 0.48 -41.25 -24.48
N LYS A 61 -0.30 -40.16 -24.42
CA LYS A 61 -0.30 -39.07 -25.41
C LYS A 61 -0.55 -37.73 -24.72
N SER A 62 0.46 -36.85 -24.68
CA SER A 62 0.28 -35.48 -24.21
C SER A 62 -0.36 -34.63 -25.33
N ALA A 63 -1.56 -34.13 -25.07
CA ALA A 63 -2.13 -33.02 -25.81
C ALA A 63 -1.60 -31.71 -25.21
N SER A 64 -1.51 -30.65 -26.03
CA SER A 64 -1.05 -29.33 -25.58
C SER A 64 -2.15 -28.32 -25.85
N VAL A 65 -2.65 -27.72 -24.78
CA VAL A 65 -3.61 -26.62 -24.78
C VAL A 65 -2.83 -25.31 -24.62
N ARG A 66 -3.26 -24.27 -25.31
CA ARG A 66 -2.77 -22.91 -25.13
C ARG A 66 -3.79 -22.13 -24.34
N VAL A 67 -3.34 -21.49 -23.27
CA VAL A 67 -4.14 -20.58 -22.47
C VAL A 67 -3.63 -19.17 -22.69
N ILE A 68 -4.54 -18.25 -23.02
CA ILE A 68 -4.29 -16.82 -23.03
C ILE A 68 -4.81 -16.24 -21.71
N TYR A 69 -3.94 -15.53 -21.01
CA TYR A 69 -4.26 -14.90 -19.74
C TYR A 69 -3.68 -13.50 -19.64
N PHE A 70 -4.16 -12.72 -18.67
CA PHE A 70 -3.67 -11.39 -18.36
C PHE A 70 -3.30 -11.28 -16.89
N LEU A 71 -2.02 -10.98 -16.61
CA LEU A 71 -1.56 -10.60 -15.28
C LEU A 71 -1.89 -9.12 -15.06
N ALA A 72 -3.00 -8.83 -14.38
CA ALA A 72 -3.46 -7.46 -14.14
C ALA A 72 -2.62 -6.78 -13.05
N THR A 73 -2.27 -7.54 -12.01
CA THR A 73 -1.43 -7.13 -10.87
C THR A 73 -0.56 -8.32 -10.44
N ALA A 74 0.28 -8.18 -9.41
CA ALA A 74 1.03 -9.32 -8.85
C ALA A 74 0.11 -10.41 -8.24
N GLU A 75 -1.15 -10.07 -7.97
CA GLU A 75 -2.12 -10.93 -7.28
C GLU A 75 -3.30 -11.35 -8.15
N ILE A 76 -3.54 -10.72 -9.31
CA ILE A 76 -4.76 -10.98 -10.10
C ILE A 76 -4.41 -11.44 -11.51
N ILE A 77 -4.89 -12.64 -11.84
CA ILE A 77 -4.78 -13.26 -13.16
C ILE A 77 -6.17 -13.43 -13.76
N TYR A 78 -6.38 -12.89 -14.96
CA TYR A 78 -7.59 -13.14 -15.75
C TYR A 78 -7.32 -14.23 -16.80
N PHE A 79 -8.09 -15.31 -16.78
CA PHE A 79 -8.11 -16.30 -17.85
C PHE A 79 -9.09 -15.90 -18.95
N ILE A 80 -8.56 -15.67 -20.16
CA ILE A 80 -9.29 -15.06 -21.27
C ILE A 80 -9.77 -16.09 -22.28
N MET A 81 -8.91 -17.05 -22.66
CA MET A 81 -9.22 -18.02 -23.70
C MET A 81 -8.37 -19.29 -23.57
N ALA A 82 -8.91 -20.44 -23.94
CA ALA A 82 -8.19 -21.70 -24.01
C ALA A 82 -8.47 -22.42 -25.33
N TYR A 83 -7.44 -22.93 -26.01
CA TYR A 83 -7.63 -23.62 -27.28
C TYR A 83 -6.54 -24.68 -27.55
N PRO A 84 -6.85 -25.76 -28.29
CA PRO A 84 -5.86 -26.77 -28.63
C PRO A 84 -4.79 -26.27 -29.62
N LYS A 85 -3.64 -26.94 -29.67
CA LYS A 85 -2.48 -26.57 -30.51
C LYS A 85 -2.80 -26.40 -32.02
N ASN A 86 -3.78 -27.15 -32.54
CA ASN A 86 -4.12 -27.19 -33.96
C ASN A 86 -4.98 -26.00 -34.43
N VAL A 87 -5.49 -25.18 -33.50
CA VAL A 87 -6.19 -23.94 -33.85
C VAL A 87 -5.13 -22.85 -34.09
N LYS A 88 -4.98 -22.46 -35.36
CA LYS A 88 -4.19 -21.28 -35.75
C LYS A 88 -5.14 -20.13 -35.96
N ASP A 89 -5.03 -19.12 -35.09
CA ASP A 89 -5.65 -17.83 -35.30
C ASP A 89 -4.59 -16.75 -35.06
N THR A 90 -4.43 -15.86 -36.02
CA THR A 90 -3.39 -14.82 -35.99
C THR A 90 -4.05 -13.48 -35.81
N LEU A 91 -3.72 -12.79 -34.72
CA LEU A 91 -4.24 -11.45 -34.48
C LEU A 91 -3.61 -10.46 -35.46
N ASN A 92 -4.45 -9.68 -36.14
CA ASN A 92 -4.01 -8.53 -36.91
C ASN A 92 -3.71 -7.34 -36.00
N ASP A 93 -3.11 -6.28 -36.53
CA ASP A 93 -2.64 -5.16 -35.72
C ASP A 93 -3.78 -4.29 -35.16
N LEU A 94 -4.94 -4.26 -35.82
CA LEU A 94 -6.13 -3.56 -35.32
C LEU A 94 -6.70 -4.29 -34.09
N GLU A 95 -6.84 -5.61 -34.16
CA GLU A 95 -7.29 -6.45 -33.04
C GLU A 95 -6.34 -6.32 -31.84
N LYS A 96 -5.02 -6.35 -32.08
CA LYS A 96 -4.03 -6.12 -31.01
C LYS A 96 -4.19 -4.75 -30.36
N ALA A 97 -4.44 -3.71 -31.16
CA ALA A 97 -4.64 -2.36 -30.64
C ALA A 97 -5.91 -2.25 -29.79
N GLU A 98 -6.99 -2.94 -30.16
CA GLU A 98 -8.21 -3.03 -29.35
C GLU A 98 -7.97 -3.77 -28.04
N LEU A 99 -7.29 -4.91 -28.07
CA LEU A 99 -6.91 -5.66 -26.88
C LEU A 99 -6.04 -4.81 -25.94
N LYS A 100 -5.14 -3.98 -26.48
CA LYS A 100 -4.32 -3.04 -25.70
C LYS A 100 -5.15 -2.00 -24.96
N LYS A 101 -6.27 -1.54 -25.52
CA LYS A 101 -7.19 -0.62 -24.83
C LYS A 101 -7.86 -1.32 -23.64
N LEU A 102 -8.33 -2.56 -23.83
CA LEU A 102 -8.99 -3.34 -22.78
C LEU A 102 -8.03 -3.73 -21.64
N THR A 103 -6.83 -4.21 -21.96
CA THR A 103 -5.82 -4.52 -20.94
C THR A 103 -5.38 -3.29 -20.16
N LYS A 104 -5.37 -2.11 -20.81
CA LYS A 104 -5.16 -0.83 -20.13
C LYS A 104 -6.29 -0.53 -19.14
N LEU A 105 -7.56 -0.76 -19.50
CA LEU A 105 -8.69 -0.58 -18.59
C LEU A 105 -8.62 -1.53 -17.38
N LEU A 106 -8.26 -2.79 -17.60
CA LEU A 106 -8.06 -3.76 -16.51
C LEU A 106 -6.93 -3.33 -15.55
N LYS A 107 -5.82 -2.80 -16.08
CA LYS A 107 -4.75 -2.19 -15.27
C LYS A 107 -5.20 -0.92 -14.56
N MET A 108 -6.01 -0.09 -15.21
CA MET A 108 -6.47 1.19 -14.64
C MET A 108 -7.51 1.00 -13.54
N ARG A 109 -8.40 0.02 -13.65
CA ARG A 109 -9.42 -0.24 -12.62
C ARG A 109 -8.81 -0.65 -11.28
N TYR A 110 -7.63 -1.29 -11.30
CA TYR A 110 -6.85 -1.57 -10.08
C TYR A 110 -5.87 -0.45 -9.70
N LYS A 111 -5.62 0.50 -10.61
CA LYS A 111 -5.01 1.81 -10.29
C LYS A 111 -6.01 2.81 -9.70
N MET A 112 -7.26 2.41 -9.41
CA MET A 112 -8.03 3.08 -8.35
C MET A 112 -7.35 2.79 -7.02
N SER A 113 -6.26 3.51 -6.87
CA SER A 113 -5.09 3.27 -6.04
C SER A 113 -5.32 3.96 -4.70
N ILE A 114 -4.46 3.65 -3.73
CA ILE A 114 -4.17 4.47 -2.55
C ILE A 114 -4.21 5.98 -2.88
N PHE A 115 -3.82 6.39 -4.09
CA PHE A 115 -3.94 7.78 -4.54
C PHE A 115 -5.37 8.34 -4.47
N ASN A 116 -6.38 7.60 -4.92
CA ASN A 116 -7.78 8.06 -4.90
C ASN A 116 -8.32 8.10 -3.47
N GLU A 117 -7.98 7.11 -2.66
CA GLU A 117 -8.32 7.08 -1.22
C GLU A 117 -7.66 8.24 -0.48
N LEU A 118 -6.37 8.49 -0.75
CA LEU A 118 -5.61 9.60 -0.17
C LEU A 118 -6.16 10.95 -0.62
N LYS A 119 -6.51 11.09 -1.90
CA LYS A 119 -7.15 12.31 -2.43
C LYS A 119 -8.47 12.58 -1.72
N ALA A 120 -9.35 11.57 -1.63
CA ALA A 120 -10.63 11.71 -0.95
C ALA A 120 -10.45 12.07 0.54
N SER A 121 -9.48 11.45 1.24
CA SER A 121 -9.18 11.77 2.63
C SER A 121 -8.62 13.18 2.82
N LEU A 122 -7.81 13.68 1.88
CA LEU A 122 -7.32 15.07 1.92
C LEU A 122 -8.42 16.08 1.58
N GLU A 123 -9.33 15.77 0.66
CA GLU A 123 -10.51 16.59 0.37
C GLU A 123 -11.41 16.67 1.61
N GLU A 124 -11.66 15.55 2.29
CA GLU A 124 -12.36 15.52 3.58
C GLU A 124 -11.66 16.40 4.64
N ALA A 125 -10.32 16.35 4.72
CA ALA A 125 -9.56 17.20 5.65
C ALA A 125 -9.74 18.70 5.38
N VAL A 126 -9.91 19.10 4.12
CA VAL A 126 -10.21 20.49 3.73
C VAL A 126 -11.60 20.90 4.22
N GLU A 127 -12.61 20.06 3.99
CA GLU A 127 -13.99 20.32 4.44
C GLU A 127 -14.11 20.38 5.97
N ILE A 128 -13.37 19.52 6.68
CA ILE A 128 -13.26 19.58 8.15
C ILE A 128 -12.65 20.91 8.59
N LYS A 129 -11.58 21.37 7.93
CA LYS A 129 -10.91 22.64 8.25
C LYS A 129 -11.82 23.85 7.99
N GLN A 130 -12.67 23.78 6.96
CA GLN A 130 -13.65 24.82 6.64
C GLN A 130 -14.89 24.78 7.54
N GLY A 131 -15.07 23.70 8.32
CA GLY A 131 -16.21 23.51 9.20
C GLY A 131 -17.47 22.99 8.50
N HIS A 132 -17.37 22.61 7.22
CA HIS A 132 -18.48 22.01 6.46
C HIS A 132 -18.71 20.55 6.83
N GLN A 133 -17.70 19.88 7.38
CA GLN A 133 -17.79 18.49 7.84
C GLN A 133 -17.20 18.36 9.25
N LYS A 134 -17.76 17.44 10.05
CA LYS A 134 -17.21 17.09 11.37
C LYS A 134 -16.12 16.03 11.20
N ALA A 135 -15.02 16.20 11.92
CA ALA A 135 -13.99 15.16 12.00
C ALA A 135 -14.57 13.88 12.63
N ALA A 136 -14.14 12.72 12.12
CA ALA A 136 -14.58 11.42 12.62
C ALA A 136 -14.21 11.21 14.10
N ASN A 137 -13.03 11.68 14.52
CA ASN A 137 -12.60 11.71 15.91
C ASN A 137 -11.58 12.84 16.13
N VAL A 138 -11.56 13.43 17.33
CA VAL A 138 -10.58 14.45 17.72
C VAL A 138 -10.06 14.11 19.11
N THR A 139 -8.75 13.87 19.22
CA THR A 139 -8.06 13.70 20.50
C THR A 139 -7.17 14.91 20.75
N ARG A 140 -7.27 15.51 21.94
CA ARG A 140 -6.47 16.68 22.34
C ARG A 140 -5.55 16.30 23.50
N TYR A 141 -4.29 16.69 23.38
CA TYR A 141 -3.29 16.56 24.44
C TYR A 141 -2.79 17.94 24.83
N GLU A 142 -2.73 18.20 26.13
CA GLU A 142 -2.13 19.42 26.66
C GLU A 142 -0.62 19.27 26.68
N ILE A 143 0.07 20.24 26.08
CA ILE A 143 1.53 20.26 25.98
C ILE A 143 2.06 21.31 26.95
N THR A 144 3.11 20.96 27.68
CA THR A 144 3.75 21.87 28.63
C THR A 144 4.48 23.00 27.91
N ASP A 145 4.13 24.25 28.25
CA ASP A 145 4.84 25.44 27.75
C ASP A 145 6.13 25.66 28.54
N VAL A 146 7.25 25.22 27.95
CA VAL A 146 8.58 25.33 28.56
C VAL A 146 9.00 26.78 28.76
N LYS A 147 8.64 27.66 27.82
CA LYS A 147 8.99 29.07 27.90
C LYS A 147 8.28 29.73 29.08
N ALA A 148 6.99 29.46 29.24
CA ALA A 148 6.21 29.97 30.36
C ALA A 148 6.76 29.49 31.71
N ILE A 149 7.17 28.21 31.81
CA ILE A 149 7.82 27.69 33.04
C ILE A 149 9.12 28.43 33.31
N ARG A 150 9.98 28.59 32.30
CA ARG A 150 11.27 29.26 32.45
C ARG A 150 11.11 30.70 32.92
N GLU A 151 10.17 31.43 32.31
CA GLU A 151 9.87 32.83 32.66
C GLU A 151 9.29 32.95 34.07
N GLN A 152 8.44 32.00 34.49
CA GLN A 152 7.93 31.94 35.86
C GLN A 152 9.04 31.70 36.90
N LEU A 153 10.05 30.91 36.55
CA LEU A 153 11.21 30.66 37.40
C LEU A 153 12.23 31.80 37.40
N ASN A 154 12.09 32.78 36.49
CA ASN A 154 13.03 33.87 36.26
C ASN A 154 14.47 33.39 35.98
N VAL A 155 14.62 32.38 35.13
CA VAL A 155 15.92 31.82 34.73
C VAL A 155 16.18 31.93 33.23
N SER A 156 17.45 31.87 32.85
CA SER A 156 17.91 31.80 31.47
C SER A 156 17.67 30.42 30.85
N GLN A 157 17.69 30.35 29.52
CA GLN A 157 17.58 29.07 28.79
C GLN A 157 18.73 28.11 29.13
N SER A 158 19.92 28.64 29.43
CA SER A 158 21.10 27.85 29.78
C SER A 158 20.97 27.23 31.17
N GLU A 159 20.46 27.99 32.14
CA GLU A 159 20.22 27.49 33.50
C GLU A 159 19.15 26.40 33.52
N LEU A 160 18.06 26.59 32.76
CA LEU A 160 17.05 25.55 32.62
C LEU A 160 17.58 24.30 31.90
N ALA A 161 18.43 24.48 30.88
CA ALA A 161 19.07 23.37 30.18
C ALA A 161 19.97 22.56 31.14
N HIS A 162 20.79 23.24 31.94
CA HIS A 162 21.65 22.63 32.94
C HIS A 162 20.84 21.81 33.96
N ALA A 163 19.84 22.42 34.60
CA ALA A 163 19.02 21.76 35.62
C ALA A 163 18.25 20.54 35.09
N LEU A 164 17.89 20.53 33.81
CA LEU A 164 17.18 19.40 33.18
C LEU A 164 18.13 18.36 32.56
N GLY A 165 19.46 18.56 32.65
CA GLY A 165 20.45 17.68 32.02
C GLY A 165 20.29 17.60 30.50
N THR A 166 19.92 18.71 29.85
CA THR A 166 19.70 18.78 28.40
C THR A 166 20.48 19.90 27.74
N SER A 167 20.52 19.93 26.41
CA SER A 167 21.25 20.98 25.70
C SER A 167 20.45 22.27 25.59
N LEU A 168 21.16 23.41 25.50
CA LEU A 168 20.55 24.72 25.24
C LEU A 168 19.68 24.70 23.96
N ASP A 169 20.11 24.00 22.93
CA ASP A 169 19.35 23.85 21.67
C ASP A 169 18.06 23.06 21.85
N THR A 170 18.03 22.11 22.81
CA THR A 170 16.82 21.37 23.14
C THR A 170 15.79 22.28 23.78
N ILE A 171 16.19 23.12 24.76
CA ILE A 171 15.33 24.13 25.36
C ILE A 171 14.83 25.12 24.30
N LYS A 172 15.71 25.66 23.45
CA LYS A 172 15.32 26.54 22.34
C LYS A 172 14.33 25.88 21.39
N SER A 173 14.54 24.60 21.06
CA SER A 173 13.65 23.83 20.18
C SER A 173 12.27 23.62 20.79
N TRP A 174 12.20 23.38 22.11
CA TRP A 174 10.94 23.29 22.86
C TRP A 174 10.21 24.63 22.95
N GLU A 175 10.91 25.71 23.31
CA GLU A 175 10.31 27.05 23.40
C GLU A 175 9.80 27.57 22.05
N LEU A 176 10.50 27.23 20.95
CA LEU A 176 10.08 27.56 19.59
C LEU A 176 9.03 26.58 19.03
N LYS A 177 8.55 25.61 19.82
CA LYS A 177 7.58 24.58 19.43
C LYS A 177 8.00 23.75 18.20
N ARG A 178 9.31 23.71 17.91
CA ARG A 178 9.88 22.82 16.87
C ARG A 178 9.87 21.37 17.31
N ARG A 179 10.00 21.13 18.61
CA ARG A 179 9.79 19.84 19.28
C ARG A 179 9.03 20.08 20.58
N ASN A 180 8.50 19.02 21.17
CA ASN A 180 7.89 19.08 22.51
C ASN A 180 8.68 18.18 23.47
N PRO A 181 8.77 18.52 24.77
CA PRO A 181 9.35 17.62 25.75
C PRO A 181 8.49 16.35 25.86
N THR A 182 9.14 15.19 25.99
CA THR A 182 8.48 13.89 26.12
C THR A 182 9.09 13.10 27.27
N GLY A 183 8.45 11.98 27.64
CA GLY A 183 8.99 11.06 28.65
C GLY A 183 9.24 11.73 30.01
N LEU A 184 10.44 11.52 30.56
CA LEU A 184 10.84 12.06 31.86
C LEU A 184 10.94 13.59 31.85
N ALA A 185 11.48 14.20 30.79
CA ALA A 185 11.60 15.65 30.70
C ALA A 185 10.24 16.34 30.82
N ALA A 186 9.21 15.82 30.15
CA ALA A 186 7.84 16.33 30.29
C ALA A 186 7.32 16.19 31.72
N LYS A 187 7.53 15.03 32.36
CA LYS A 187 7.12 14.80 33.76
C LYS A 187 7.80 15.76 34.73
N ILE A 188 9.10 15.98 34.56
CA ILE A 188 9.89 16.90 35.38
C ILE A 188 9.42 18.35 35.17
N LEU A 189 9.20 18.78 33.94
CA LEU A 189 8.67 20.12 33.66
C LEU A 189 7.28 20.33 34.28
N ILE A 190 6.40 19.32 34.24
CA ILE A 190 5.10 19.35 34.93
C ILE A 190 5.31 19.44 36.45
N ALA A 191 6.26 18.68 37.01
CA ALA A 191 6.56 18.70 38.43
C ALA A 191 7.11 20.06 38.89
N ILE A 192 8.04 20.65 38.13
CA ILE A 192 8.56 22.00 38.36
C ILE A 192 7.45 23.05 38.27
N LYS A 193 6.54 22.93 37.29
CA LYS A 193 5.38 23.83 37.18
C LYS A 193 4.48 23.77 38.41
N ARG A 194 4.31 22.58 39.01
CA ARG A 194 3.50 22.37 40.22
C ARG A 194 4.22 22.80 41.49
N ASN A 195 5.53 22.59 41.56
CA ASN A 195 6.39 22.93 42.68
C ASN A 195 7.68 23.62 42.17
N PRO A 196 7.68 24.96 42.05
CA PRO A 196 8.85 25.70 41.55
C PRO A 196 10.13 25.48 42.35
N ALA A 197 10.05 25.15 43.65
CA ALA A 197 11.23 24.89 44.48
C ALA A 197 12.03 23.67 44.01
N LEU A 198 11.39 22.70 43.33
CA LEU A 198 12.07 21.53 42.76
C LEU A 198 13.14 21.92 41.74
N PHE A 199 13.01 23.07 41.07
CA PHE A 199 14.03 23.54 40.15
C PHE A 199 15.38 23.76 40.85
N ALA A 200 15.36 24.33 42.06
CA ALA A 200 16.59 24.59 42.81
C ALA A 200 17.30 23.29 43.22
N GLU A 201 16.53 22.25 43.56
CA GLU A 201 17.08 20.92 43.86
C GLU A 201 17.73 20.31 42.62
N LEU A 202 17.07 20.38 41.46
CA LEU A 202 17.61 19.86 40.20
C LEU A 202 18.84 20.63 39.71
N ALA A 203 18.89 21.94 39.92
CA ALA A 203 20.01 22.77 39.54
C ALA A 203 21.26 22.56 40.41
N ALA A 204 21.11 21.94 41.59
CA ALA A 204 22.18 21.71 42.56
C ALA A 204 22.85 20.33 42.44
N ILE A 205 22.32 19.44 41.59
CA ILE A 205 22.89 18.11 41.26
C ILE A 205 23.94 18.27 40.16
#